data_AF-A0A4P9VQA9-F1
#
_entry.id   AF-A0A4P9VQA9-F1
#
_cell.length_a   1.000
_cell.length_b   1.000
_cell.length_c   1.000
_cell.angle_alpha   90.00
_cell.angle_beta   90.00
_cell.angle_gamma   90.00
#
_symmetry.space_group_name_H-M   'P 1'
#
loop_
_entity.id
_entity.type
_entity.pdbx_description
1 polymer ?
#
loop_
_entity_poly.entity_id
_entity_poly.type
_entity_poly.pdbx_seq_one_letter_code
_entity_poly.pdbx_strand_id
1 'polypeptide(L)'
;MKEKLIRRLNKVKAFLDSSYAEQKEQQDSIKKVLKKLKQKQKSLEKELDDEKSKRRRAELQDEIAIIKERRKKGIQVLQDLNGKPSE
;
A
#
# COMPACT_ATOMS: atom_id res chain seq x y z
N MET A 1 -13.40 -23.78 11.05
CA MET A 1 -13.13 -23.79 9.58
C MET A 1 -14.24 -23.15 8.73
N LYS A 2 -15.53 -23.40 9.00
CA LYS A 2 -16.66 -22.84 8.22
C LYS A 2 -16.73 -21.30 8.20
N GLU A 3 -16.43 -20.61 9.30
CA GLU A 3 -16.52 -19.13 9.36
C GLU A 3 -15.50 -18.41 8.48
N LYS A 4 -14.27 -18.93 8.36
CA LYS A 4 -13.24 -18.39 7.46
C LYS A 4 -13.66 -18.52 6.00
N LEU A 5 -14.34 -19.62 5.66
CA LEU A 5 -14.85 -19.88 4.31
C LEU A 5 -16.00 -18.94 3.97
N ILE A 6 -16.97 -18.76 4.88
CA ILE A 6 -18.11 -17.85 4.73
C ILE A 6 -17.64 -16.40 4.59
N ARG A 7 -16.66 -15.96 5.39
CA ARG A 7 -16.08 -14.61 5.26
C ARG A 7 -15.40 -14.39 3.91
N ARG A 8 -14.73 -15.41 3.36
CA ARG A 8 -14.13 -15.33 2.02
C ARG A 8 -15.19 -15.25 0.95
N LEU A 9 -16.23 -16.08 1.03
CA LEU A 9 -17.37 -16.04 0.11
C LEU A 9 -18.12 -14.70 0.15
N ASN A 10 -18.30 -14.10 1.33
CA ASN A 10 -18.93 -12.79 1.46
C ASN A 10 -18.08 -11.66 0.89
N LYS A 11 -16.74 -11.74 0.98
CA LYS A 11 -15.84 -10.80 0.29
C LYS A 11 -15.92 -10.95 -1.22
N VAL A 12 -15.99 -12.18 -1.72
CA VAL A 12 -16.17 -12.47 -3.15
C VAL A 12 -17.53 -11.94 -3.63
N LYS A 13 -18.59 -12.15 -2.86
CA LYS A 13 -19.93 -11.64 -3.18
C LYS A 13 -19.97 -10.11 -3.17
N ALA A 14 -19.46 -9.46 -2.12
CA ALA A 14 -19.39 -7.99 -2.06
C ALA A 14 -18.50 -7.38 -3.16
N PHE A 15 -17.45 -8.10 -3.57
CA PHE A 15 -16.64 -7.74 -4.73
C PHE A 15 -17.50 -7.84 -6.00
N LEU A 16 -18.11 -8.99 -6.29
CA LEU A 16 -18.95 -9.20 -7.48
C LEU A 16 -20.21 -8.31 -7.53
N ASP A 17 -20.74 -7.89 -6.38
CA ASP A 17 -21.89 -7.00 -6.26
C ASP A 17 -21.51 -5.52 -6.53
N SER A 18 -20.23 -5.13 -6.41
CA SER A 18 -19.75 -3.81 -6.84
C SER A 18 -19.55 -3.78 -8.36
N SER A 19 -19.94 -2.68 -9.01
CA SER A 19 -19.72 -2.56 -10.45
C SER A 19 -18.22 -2.65 -10.76
N TYR A 20 -17.84 -3.35 -11.83
CA TYR A 20 -16.43 -3.47 -12.25
C TYR A 20 -15.73 -2.09 -12.36
N ALA A 21 -16.50 -1.04 -12.67
CA ALA A 21 -16.04 0.34 -12.69
C ALA A 21 -15.60 0.84 -11.30
N GLU A 22 -16.40 0.60 -10.25
CA GLU A 22 -16.08 0.97 -8.86
C GLU A 22 -14.85 0.23 -8.33
N GLN A 23 -14.73 -1.08 -8.62
CA GLN A 23 -13.54 -1.86 -8.24
C GLN A 23 -12.28 -1.28 -8.88
N LYS A 24 -12.36 -0.97 -10.17
CA LYS A 24 -11.26 -0.38 -10.92
C LYS A 24 -10.89 1.00 -10.38
N GLU A 25 -11.87 1.84 -10.06
CA GLU A 25 -11.64 3.15 -9.46
C GLU A 25 -10.95 3.05 -8.11
N GLN A 26 -11.40 2.13 -7.24
CA GLN A 26 -10.77 1.86 -5.96
C GLN A 26 -9.31 1.43 -6.13
N GLN A 27 -9.03 0.48 -7.03
CA GLN A 27 -7.67 0.05 -7.33
C GLN A 27 -6.79 1.18 -7.86
N ASP A 28 -7.32 2.00 -8.77
CA ASP A 28 -6.59 3.11 -9.37
C ASP A 28 -6.30 4.22 -8.35
N SER A 29 -7.21 4.46 -7.41
CA SER A 29 -6.98 5.38 -6.29
C SER A 29 -5.82 4.92 -5.40
N ILE A 30 -5.75 3.62 -5.07
CA ILE A 30 -4.67 3.06 -4.25
C ILE A 30 -3.34 3.09 -5.02
N LYS A 31 -3.34 2.76 -6.31
CA LYS A 31 -2.14 2.88 -7.17
C LYS A 31 -1.62 4.32 -7.21
N LYS A 32 -2.51 5.31 -7.31
CA LYS A 32 -2.13 6.74 -7.27
C LYS A 32 -1.46 7.11 -5.96
N VAL A 33 -1.99 6.67 -4.82
CA VAL A 33 -1.38 6.91 -3.49
C VAL A 33 -0.03 6.21 -3.38
N LEU A 34 0.08 4.95 -3.79
CA LEU A 34 1.35 4.21 -3.79
C LEU A 34 2.42 4.87 -4.66
N LYS A 35 2.03 5.44 -5.82
CA LYS A 35 2.94 6.20 -6.69
C LYS A 35 3.48 7.45 -5.97
N LYS A 36 2.59 8.22 -5.31
CA LYS A 36 2.99 9.39 -4.52
C LYS A 36 3.94 9.02 -3.38
N LEU A 37 3.64 7.94 -2.65
CA LEU A 37 4.51 7.43 -1.58
C LEU A 37 5.87 6.99 -2.11
N LYS A 38 5.92 6.33 -3.28
CA LYS A 38 7.18 5.95 -3.93
C LYS A 38 8.02 7.17 -4.31
N GLN A 39 7.38 8.21 -4.86
CA GLN A 39 8.07 9.46 -5.20
C GLN A 39 8.62 10.14 -3.94
N LYS A 40 7.80 10.27 -2.89
CA LYS A 40 8.23 10.87 -1.63
C LYS A 40 9.38 10.10 -0.99
N GLN A 41 9.33 8.76 -0.99
CA GLN A 41 10.44 7.93 -0.50
C GLN A 41 11.74 8.24 -1.25
N LYS A 42 11.71 8.29 -2.59
CA LYS A 42 12.89 8.61 -3.39
C LYS A 42 13.45 10.00 -3.10
N SER A 43 12.57 10.98 -2.89
CA SER A 43 12.99 12.33 -2.52
C SER A 43 13.69 12.36 -1.16
N LEU A 44 13.16 11.65 -0.16
CA LEU A 44 13.77 11.55 1.17
C LEU A 44 15.07 10.74 1.15
N GLU A 45 15.15 9.68 0.35
CA GLU A 45 16.40 8.92 0.15
C GLU A 45 17.48 9.82 -0.46
N LYS A 46 17.13 10.67 -1.44
CA LYS A 46 18.05 11.65 -2.00
C LYS A 46 18.46 12.72 -0.97
N GLU A 47 17.50 13.25 -0.20
CA GLU A 47 17.80 14.21 0.88
C GLU A 47 18.73 13.59 1.93
N LEU A 48 18.53 12.31 2.26
CA LEU A 48 19.38 11.58 3.19
C LEU A 48 20.81 11.41 2.67
N ASP A 49 20.99 11.19 1.37
CA ASP A 49 22.32 11.05 0.76
C ASP A 49 23.12 12.37 0.87
N ASP A 50 22.46 13.50 0.67
CA ASP A 50 23.06 14.84 0.72
C ASP A 50 23.21 15.40 2.16
N GLU A 51 22.49 14.84 3.14
CA GLU A 51 22.44 15.35 4.51
C GLU A 51 23.68 14.97 5.35
N LYS A 52 24.32 15.96 5.99
CA LYS A 52 25.54 15.77 6.80
C LYS A 52 25.25 15.66 8.30
N SER A 53 24.13 16.21 8.76
CA SER A 53 23.74 16.20 10.16
C SER A 53 23.26 14.81 10.58
N LYS A 54 23.96 14.17 11.52
CA LYS A 54 23.59 12.85 12.06
C LYS A 54 22.16 12.81 12.59
N ARG A 55 21.70 13.86 13.27
CA ARG A 55 20.34 13.96 13.79
C ARG A 55 19.31 13.99 12.66
N ARG A 56 19.54 14.84 11.65
CA ARG A 56 18.62 14.98 10.53
C ARG A 56 18.58 13.72 9.66
N ARG A 57 19.73 13.04 9.48
CA ARG A 57 19.80 11.73 8.83
C ARG A 57 18.93 10.69 9.54
N ALA A 58 18.95 10.65 10.88
CA ALA A 58 18.10 9.72 11.64
C ALA A 58 16.60 10.02 11.43
N GLU A 59 16.20 11.28 11.48
CA GLU A 59 14.81 11.70 11.21
C GLU A 59 14.34 11.29 9.80
N LEU A 60 15.20 11.47 8.79
CA LEU A 60 14.92 11.06 7.41
C LEU A 60 14.81 9.53 7.27
N GLN A 61 15.68 8.78 7.95
CA GLN A 61 15.62 7.32 7.98
C GLN A 61 14.31 6.81 8.59
N ASP A 62 13.84 7.43 9.67
CA ASP A 62 12.57 7.10 10.31
C ASP A 62 11.39 7.39 9.38
N GLU A 63 11.38 8.55 8.71
CA GLU A 63 10.31 8.89 7.75
C GLU A 63 10.30 7.91 6.55
N ILE A 64 11.48 7.54 6.04
CA ILE A 64 11.62 6.54 4.98
C ILE A 64 11.08 5.18 5.44
N ALA A 65 11.38 4.75 6.68
CA ALA A 65 10.89 3.49 7.23
C ALA A 65 9.36 3.46 7.33
N ILE A 66 8.76 4.54 7.83
CA ILE A 66 7.30 4.70 7.91
C ILE A 66 6.67 4.61 6.51
N ILE A 67 7.27 5.28 5.52
CA ILE A 67 6.75 5.24 4.13
C ILE A 67 6.88 3.84 3.54
N LYS A 68 7.99 3.13 3.77
CA LYS A 68 8.17 1.74 3.31
C LYS A 68 7.08 0.83 3.88
N GLU A 69 6.79 0.92 5.17
CA GLU A 69 5.73 0.14 5.82
C GLU A 69 4.34 0.48 5.28
N ARG A 70 4.03 1.78 5.10
CA ARG A 70 2.75 2.21 4.49
C ARG A 70 2.60 1.70 3.06
N ARG A 71 3.68 1.70 2.27
CA ARG A 71 3.69 1.16 0.90
C ARG A 71 3.46 -0.35 0.89
N LYS A 72 4.12 -1.09 1.78
CA LYS A 72 3.93 -2.54 1.94
C LYS A 72 2.47 -2.87 2.22
N LYS A 73 1.86 -2.16 3.18
CA LYS A 73 0.42 -2.30 3.50
C LYS A 73 -0.48 -1.98 2.30
N GLY A 74 -0.21 -0.89 1.58
CA GLY A 74 -1.01 -0.54 0.40
C GLY A 74 -0.89 -1.53 -0.75
N ILE A 75 0.28 -2.16 -0.93
CA ILE A 75 0.47 -3.25 -1.91
C ILE A 75 -0.33 -4.48 -1.49
N GLN A 76 -0.33 -4.83 -0.21
CA GLN A 76 -1.10 -5.96 0.31
C GLN A 76 -2.60 -5.75 0.09
N VAL A 77 -3.12 -4.55 0.35
CA VAL A 77 -4.52 -4.21 0.05
C VAL A 77 -4.83 -4.37 -1.45
N LEU A 78 -3.92 -3.98 -2.35
CA LEU A 78 -4.10 -4.22 -3.79
C LEU A 78 -4.09 -5.70 -4.17
N GLN A 79 -3.27 -6.53 -3.51
CA GLN A 79 -3.24 -7.97 -3.77
C GLN A 79 -4.55 -8.64 -3.35
N ASP A 80 -5.04 -8.28 -2.16
CA ASP A 80 -6.31 -8.76 -1.62
C ASP A 80 -7.50 -8.38 -2.53
N LEU A 81 -7.49 -7.15 -3.06
CA LEU A 81 -8.50 -6.66 -4.02
C LEU A 81 -8.42 -7.35 -5.39
N ASN A 82 -7.26 -7.89 -5.76
CA ASN A 82 -7.07 -8.62 -7.02
C ASN A 82 -7.30 -10.13 -6.86
N GLY A 83 -7.71 -10.60 -5.68
CA GLY A 83 -7.88 -12.02 -5.39
C GLY A 83 -6.57 -12.82 -5.44
N LYS A 84 -5.40 -12.16 -5.43
CA LYS A 84 -4.11 -12.83 -5.33
C LYS A 84 -3.81 -13.05 -3.85
N PRO A 85 -3.74 -14.30 -3.36
CA PRO A 85 -3.36 -14.55 -1.98
C PRO A 85 -1.97 -13.98 -1.71
N SER A 86 -1.85 -13.19 -0.66
CA SER A 86 -0.55 -12.81 -0.09
C SER A 86 0.01 -14.04 0.63
N GLU A 87 1.06 -14.64 0.07
CA GLU A 87 1.91 -15.65 0.73
C GLU A 87 2.94 -14.99 1.64
#